data_AF-A0A1M6V1K3-F1
#
_entry.id   AF-A0A1M6V1K3-F1
#
_cell.length_a   1.000
_cell.length_b   1.000
_cell.length_c   1.000
_cell.angle_alpha   90.00
_cell.angle_beta   90.00
_cell.angle_gamma   90.00
#
_symmetry.space_group_name_H-M   'P 1'
#
loop_
_entity.id
_entity.type
_entity.pdbx_description
1 polymer ?
#
loop_
_entity_poly.entity_id
_entity_poly.type
_entity_poly.pdbx_seq_one_letter_code
_entity_poly.pdbx_strand_id
1 'polypeptide(L)'
;MRTPEDEDFHDLIAERYERTSTVLTSNLDFTEWGDAFATNKMLGAATLDRLRHAAYRVVLDGGESYRVPRPMPESNKSALAKGGKNKDS
;
A
#
# COMPACT_ATOMS: atom_id res chain seq x y z
N MET A 1 9.56 -27.10 4.56
CA MET A 1 10.55 -26.29 5.30
C MET A 1 9.78 -25.18 5.98
N ARG A 2 9.97 -24.96 7.28
CA ARG A 2 9.42 -23.78 7.96
C ARG A 2 10.14 -22.55 7.39
N THR A 3 9.40 -21.49 7.08
CA THR A 3 9.94 -20.20 6.68
C THR A 3 10.39 -19.47 7.96
N PRO A 4 11.69 -19.19 8.14
CA PRO A 4 12.17 -18.45 9.32
C PRO A 4 11.45 -17.10 9.50
N GLU A 5 10.98 -16.52 8.39
CA GLU A 5 10.32 -15.22 8.36
C GLU A 5 9.00 -15.20 9.16
N ASP A 6 8.25 -16.31 9.19
CA ASP A 6 7.00 -16.41 9.97
C ASP A 6 7.32 -16.40 11.48
N GLU A 7 8.40 -17.06 11.89
CA GLU A 7 8.90 -17.13 13.26
C GLU A 7 9.46 -15.77 13.70
N ASP A 8 10.33 -15.16 12.89
CA ASP A 8 10.90 -13.83 13.16
C ASP A 8 9.80 -12.75 13.29
N PHE A 9 8.80 -12.78 12.40
CA PHE A 9 7.69 -11.84 12.47
C PHE A 9 6.83 -12.08 13.71
N HIS A 10 6.55 -13.34 14.05
CA HIS A 10 5.82 -13.67 15.28
C HIS A 10 6.54 -13.15 16.52
N ASP A 11 7.84 -13.40 16.64
CA ASP A 11 8.64 -13.01 17.79
C ASP A 11 8.69 -11.48 17.94
N LEU A 12 8.85 -10.76 16.84
CA LEU A 12 8.75 -9.30 16.83
C LEU A 12 7.39 -8.79 17.34
N ILE A 13 6.30 -9.37 16.85
CA ILE A 13 4.95 -8.98 17.30
C ILE A 13 4.76 -9.33 18.78
N ALA A 14 5.21 -10.51 19.22
CA ALA A 14 5.13 -10.93 20.61
C ALA A 14 5.92 -10.01 21.55
N GLU A 15 7.10 -9.54 21.16
CA GLU A 15 7.91 -8.61 21.96
C GLU A 15 7.26 -7.22 22.08
N ARG A 16 6.53 -6.77 21.06
CA ARG A 16 5.89 -5.44 21.06
C ARG A 16 4.50 -5.44 21.69
N TYR A 17 3.82 -6.58 21.67
CA TYR A 17 2.46 -6.75 22.15
C TYR A 17 2.31 -6.26 23.60
N GLU A 18 1.31 -5.42 23.85
CA GLU A 18 1.02 -4.75 25.13
C GLU A 18 2.16 -3.89 25.73
N ARG A 19 3.27 -3.69 25.00
CA ARG A 19 4.45 -2.96 25.48
C ARG A 19 4.68 -1.65 24.74
N THR A 20 4.36 -1.61 23.45
CA THR A 20 4.55 -0.42 22.62
C THR A 20 3.55 -0.39 21.45
N SER A 21 3.21 0.81 20.97
CA SER A 21 2.35 0.99 19.81
C SER A 21 3.03 0.49 18.54
N THR A 22 2.28 -0.18 17.67
CA THR A 22 2.78 -0.73 16.40
C THR A 22 1.86 -0.30 15.28
N VAL A 23 2.43 0.30 14.23
CA VAL A 23 1.71 0.66 13.00
C VAL A 23 2.09 -0.34 11.93
N LEU A 24 1.08 -0.97 11.32
CA LEU A 24 1.24 -1.93 10.23
C LEU A 24 0.40 -1.48 9.04
N THR A 25 0.99 -1.55 7.85
CA THR A 25 0.28 -1.35 6.58
C THR A 25 0.26 -2.66 5.82
N SER A 26 -0.90 -3.05 5.30
CA SER A 26 -1.06 -4.21 4.45
C SER A 26 -1.91 -3.83 3.24
N ASN A 27 -1.59 -4.41 2.09
CA ASN A 27 -2.44 -4.36 0.90
C ASN A 27 -3.47 -5.49 0.87
N LEU A 28 -3.46 -6.38 1.87
CA LEU A 28 -4.42 -7.47 2.03
C LEU A 28 -5.52 -7.09 3.00
N ASP A 29 -6.76 -7.51 2.72
CA ASP A 29 -7.84 -7.42 3.69
C ASP A 29 -7.60 -8.36 4.87
N PHE A 30 -8.20 -8.06 6.02
CA PHE A 30 -8.12 -8.89 7.22
C PHE A 30 -8.57 -10.34 6.99
N THR A 31 -9.51 -10.58 6.08
CA THR A 31 -9.94 -11.95 5.74
C THR A 31 -8.84 -12.75 5.04
N GLU A 32 -7.92 -12.06 4.36
CA GLU A 32 -6.84 -12.65 3.56
C GLU A 32 -5.54 -12.80 4.37
N TRP A 33 -5.44 -12.18 5.55
CA TRP A 33 -4.23 -12.23 6.37
C TRP A 33 -3.83 -13.64 6.81
N GLY A 34 -4.77 -14.59 6.89
CA GLY A 34 -4.45 -15.98 7.17
C GLY A 34 -3.58 -16.61 6.09
N ASP A 35 -3.75 -16.18 4.84
CA ASP A 35 -3.00 -16.70 3.69
C ASP A 35 -1.57 -16.17 3.63
N ALA A 36 -1.29 -15.05 4.31
CA ALA A 36 0.07 -14.55 4.49
C ALA A 36 0.96 -15.55 5.28
N PHE A 37 0.36 -16.42 6.08
CA PHE A 37 1.03 -17.48 6.85
C PHE A 37 0.75 -18.87 6.27
N ALA A 38 0.83 -19.02 4.95
CA ALA A 38 0.50 -20.25 4.23
C ALA A 38 1.26 -21.49 4.76
N THR A 39 2.51 -21.30 5.23
CA THR A 39 3.39 -22.38 5.70
C THR A 39 3.14 -22.74 7.16
N ASN A 40 2.79 -21.77 8.02
CA ASN A 40 2.58 -21.99 9.45
C ASN A 40 1.30 -21.31 9.96
N LYS A 41 0.15 -21.91 9.62
CA LYS A 41 -1.18 -21.37 9.95
C LYS A 41 -1.42 -21.18 11.46
N MET A 42 -0.88 -22.07 12.30
CA MET A 42 -1.04 -21.95 13.76
C MET A 42 -0.29 -20.73 14.30
N LEU A 43 0.95 -20.52 13.87
CA LEU A 43 1.73 -19.36 14.26
C LEU A 43 1.10 -18.06 13.74
N GLY A 44 0.66 -18.08 12.47
CA GLY A 44 -0.07 -16.98 11.87
C GLY A 44 -1.31 -16.59 12.68
N ALA A 45 -2.17 -17.56 13.03
CA ALA A 45 -3.35 -17.29 13.85
C ALA A 45 -2.98 -16.62 15.19
N ALA A 46 -1.92 -17.11 15.86
CA ALA A 46 -1.45 -16.54 17.12
C ALA A 46 -0.86 -15.12 16.95
N THR A 47 -0.17 -14.84 15.85
CA THR A 47 0.33 -13.49 15.51
C THR A 47 -0.83 -12.53 15.23
N LEU A 48 -1.82 -12.97 14.44
CA LEU A 48 -2.97 -12.16 14.07
C LEU A 48 -3.87 -11.84 15.26
N ASP A 49 -4.03 -12.77 16.21
CA ASP A 49 -4.74 -12.54 17.47
C ASP A 49 -4.12 -11.36 18.25
N ARG A 50 -2.80 -11.38 18.45
CA ARG A 50 -2.06 -10.31 19.11
C ARG A 50 -2.18 -8.96 18.39
N LEU A 51 -2.08 -8.96 17.06
CA LEU A 51 -2.25 -7.74 16.26
C LEU A 51 -3.65 -7.16 16.39
N ARG A 52 -4.68 -7.99 16.55
CA ARG A 52 -6.09 -7.57 16.53
C ARG A 52 -6.63 -7.17 17.90
N HIS A 53 -6.10 -7.73 18.98
CA HIS A 53 -6.66 -7.54 20.32
C HIS A 53 -6.85 -6.06 20.69
N ALA A 54 -5.88 -5.19 20.41
CA ALA A 54 -5.94 -3.77 20.76
C ALA A 54 -5.68 -2.84 19.56
N ALA A 55 -6.17 -3.21 18.37
CA ALA A 55 -5.93 -2.45 17.13
C ALA A 55 -7.10 -1.57 16.69
N TYR A 56 -6.75 -0.45 16.08
CA TYR A 56 -7.65 0.36 15.27
C TYR A 56 -7.39 0.07 13.78
N ARG A 57 -8.45 -0.24 13.04
CA ARG A 57 -8.36 -0.47 11.60
C ARG A 57 -8.68 0.81 10.85
N VAL A 58 -7.73 1.26 10.02
CA VAL A 58 -7.93 2.33 9.04
C VAL A 58 -7.93 1.68 7.66
N VAL A 59 -9.08 1.70 6.99
CA VAL A 59 -9.22 1.16 5.64
C VAL A 59 -8.91 2.28 4.64
N LEU A 60 -8.07 1.98 3.67
CA LEU A 60 -7.81 2.85 2.53
C LEU A 60 -8.53 2.26 1.32
N ASP A 61 -9.61 2.90 0.87
CA ASP A 61 -10.55 2.37 -0.14
C ASP A 61 -9.99 2.29 -1.58
N GLY A 62 -8.67 2.35 -1.75
CA GLY A 62 -8.03 2.10 -3.05
C GLY A 62 -8.35 3.14 -4.12
N GLY A 63 -8.50 4.42 -3.74
CA GLY A 63 -8.54 5.53 -4.69
C GLY A 63 -7.29 5.59 -5.58
N GLU A 64 -7.21 6.57 -6.47
CA GLU A 64 -6.09 6.69 -7.40
C GLU A 64 -4.73 6.64 -6.68
N SER A 65 -3.85 5.76 -7.17
CA SER A 65 -2.51 5.64 -6.60
C SER A 65 -1.76 6.96 -6.73
N TYR A 66 -1.26 7.46 -5.59
CA TYR A 66 -0.42 8.66 -5.54
C TYR A 66 0.91 8.51 -6.29
N ARG A 67 1.23 7.33 -6.82
CA ARG A 67 2.40 7.09 -7.68
C ARG A 67 2.17 7.48 -9.13
N VAL A 68 0.92 7.72 -9.56
CA VAL A 68 0.61 8.12 -10.93
C VAL A 68 1.17 9.54 -11.18
N PRO A 69 2.03 9.73 -12.21
CA PRO A 69 2.53 11.06 -12.55
C PRO A 69 1.37 12.00 -12.86
N ARG A 70 1.43 13.24 -12.34
CA ARG A 70 0.42 14.24 -12.67
C ARG A 70 0.42 14.47 -14.19
N PRO A 71 -0.75 14.54 -14.84
CA PRO A 71 -0.81 14.91 -16.24
C PRO A 71 -0.13 16.26 -16.42
N MET A 72 0.78 16.34 -17.40
CA MET A 72 1.39 17.62 -17.75
C MET A 72 0.27 18.55 -18.23
N PRO A 73 0.26 19.83 -17.83
CA PRO A 73 -0.72 20.77 -18.34
C PRO A 73 -0.61 20.79 -19.87
N GLU A 74 -1.73 20.55 -20.56
CA GLU A 74 -1.75 20.54 -22.02
C GLU A 74 -1.25 21.89 -22.54
N SER A 75 -0.12 21.88 -23.24
CA SER A 75 0.32 23.06 -23.99
C SER A 75 -0.69 23.30 -25.10
N ASN A 76 -1.50 24.35 -24.97
CA ASN A 76 -2.52 24.73 -25.94
C ASN A 76 -1.87 25.06 -27.30
N LYS A 77 -1.75 24.07 -28.20
CA LYS A 77 -1.19 24.23 -29.56
C LYS A 77 -2.19 24.89 -30.52
N SER A 78 -2.74 26.06 -30.19
CA SER A 78 -3.71 26.75 -31.07
C SER A 78 -3.30 28.14 -31.58
N ALA A 79 -2.09 28.63 -31.30
CA ALA A 79 -1.71 30.00 -31.70
C ALA A 79 -0.63 30.15 -32.81
N LEU A 80 -0.05 29.07 -33.34
CA LEU A 80 1.14 29.18 -34.23
C LEU A 80 0.89 29.01 -35.74
N ALA A 81 -0.36 29.01 -36.23
CA ALA A 81 -0.64 28.79 -37.66
C ALA A 81 -1.56 29.82 -38.35
N LYS A 82 -1.73 31.04 -37.80
CA LYS A 82 -2.47 32.11 -38.49
C LYS A 82 -1.83 33.48 -38.30
N GLY A 83 -0.85 33.80 -39.15
CA GLY A 83 -0.29 35.16 -39.19
C GLY A 83 0.88 35.32 -40.14
N GLY A 84 0.61 35.40 -41.45
CA GLY A 84 1.61 35.75 -42.46
C GLY A 84 0.98 36.02 -43.82
N LYS A 85 0.29 37.16 -43.97
CA LYS A 85 -0.11 37.73 -45.27
C LYS A 85 1.03 38.61 -45.81
N ASN A 86 1.30 38.52 -47.12
CA ASN A 86 1.49 39.59 -48.12
C ASN A 86 2.49 39.14 -49.21
N LYS A 87 2.02 38.95 -50.45
CA LYS A 87 2.14 39.92 -51.59
C LYS A 87 3.59 40.41 -51.76
N ASP A 88 4.25 39.98 -52.84
CA ASP A 88 4.81 40.87 -53.87
C ASP A 88 5.42 40.10 -55.05
N SER A 89 5.23 40.70 -56.24
CA SER A 89 5.80 40.43 -57.59
C SER A 89 5.26 39.24 -58.38
#